data_AF-D7FIR8-F1
#
_entry.id   AF-D7FIR8-F1
#
_cell.length_a   1.000
_cell.length_b   1.000
_cell.length_c   1.000
_cell.angle_alpha   90.00
_cell.angle_beta   90.00
_cell.angle_gamma   90.00
#
_symmetry.space_group_name_H-M   'P 1'
#
loop_
_entity.id
_entity.type
_entity.pdbx_description
1 polymer ?
#
loop_
_entity_poly.entity_id
_entity_poly.type
_entity_poly.pdbx_seq_one_letter_code
_entity_poly.pdbx_strand_id
1 'polypeptide(L)'
;MEAEGEVWEPLSTPDFWVLGFVATFQAVALLVCAHLLRWRKWPPYVTKNVDVVIISTFSGVLWNVSMIISSGYIRREAGDILAACDFERFLSWSTLCVHTVSFFIRVYRTWRILIKHDDKMWHTGHQILFMSSLSLIPVVATWAVPHTGYFDEAANTCSTTTFSAIVVLGMDALGFLAICYLWFVCARQLKWVRKQFNEYETMKRTLLYMTVTLASYGVIVVYLLADDLVLGRRVSIFCE
;
A
#
# COMPACT_ATOMS: atom_id res chain seq x y z
N MET A 1 -5.39 34.73 7.60
CA MET A 1 -4.08 34.14 7.89
C MET A 1 -3.72 33.35 6.66
N GLU A 2 -3.04 33.99 5.72
CA GLU A 2 -2.42 33.28 4.59
C GLU A 2 -1.39 32.34 5.22
N ALA A 3 -1.62 31.03 5.10
CA ALA A 3 -0.55 30.09 5.36
C ALA A 3 0.52 30.40 4.32
N GLU A 4 1.70 30.82 4.76
CA GLU A 4 2.92 30.80 3.95
C GLU A 4 3.17 29.32 3.62
N GLY A 5 2.49 28.82 2.58
CA GLY A 5 2.66 27.45 2.12
C GLY A 5 4.05 27.32 1.51
N GLU A 6 4.79 26.30 1.95
CA GLU A 6 6.09 25.98 1.33
C GLU A 6 5.92 25.78 -0.17
N VAL A 7 6.62 26.60 -0.94
CA VAL A 7 6.58 26.58 -2.40
C VAL A 7 7.23 25.30 -2.90
N TRP A 8 6.61 24.64 -3.87
CA TRP A 8 7.15 23.45 -4.51
C TRP A 8 8.52 23.75 -5.11
N GLU A 9 9.53 23.03 -4.62
CA GLU A 9 10.88 23.11 -5.15
C GLU A 9 11.13 22.02 -6.19
N PRO A 10 11.97 22.31 -7.21
CA PRO A 10 12.39 21.29 -8.16
C PRO A 10 13.15 20.16 -7.46
N LEU A 11 12.97 18.94 -7.96
CA LEU A 11 13.60 17.73 -7.43
C LEU A 11 15.12 17.88 -7.33
N SER A 12 15.66 17.52 -6.18
CA SER A 12 17.10 17.53 -5.91
C SER A 12 17.75 16.20 -6.33
N THR A 13 19.08 16.15 -6.44
CA THR A 13 19.81 14.92 -6.79
C THR A 13 19.46 13.72 -5.88
N PRO A 14 19.34 13.86 -4.54
CA PRO A 14 18.86 12.79 -3.66
C PRO A 14 17.47 12.25 -4.03
N ASP A 15 16.55 13.11 -4.44
CA ASP A 15 15.19 12.73 -4.81
C ASP A 15 15.19 11.80 -6.03
N PHE A 16 16.03 12.08 -7.03
CA PHE A 16 16.21 11.21 -8.20
C PHE A 16 16.81 9.85 -7.84
N TRP A 17 17.74 9.78 -6.89
CA TRP A 17 18.30 8.51 -6.43
C TRP A 17 17.26 7.63 -5.75
N VAL A 18 16.45 8.23 -4.89
CA VAL A 18 15.37 7.53 -4.18
C VAL A 18 14.32 7.02 -5.18
N LEU A 19 13.86 7.87 -6.10
CA LEU A 19 12.93 7.47 -7.16
C LEU A 19 13.52 6.36 -8.05
N GLY A 20 14.79 6.48 -8.46
CA GLY A 20 15.46 5.48 -9.28
C GLY A 20 15.60 4.13 -8.58
N PHE A 21 15.91 4.15 -7.27
CA PHE A 21 15.96 2.95 -6.45
C PHE A 21 14.58 2.27 -6.38
N VAL A 22 13.54 3.01 -5.97
CA VAL A 22 12.16 2.49 -5.89
C VAL A 22 11.70 1.95 -7.24
N ALA A 23 11.90 2.71 -8.33
CA ALA A 23 11.53 2.31 -9.68
C ALA A 23 12.22 0.99 -10.10
N THR A 24 13.46 0.77 -9.68
CA THR A 24 14.18 -0.49 -9.95
C THR A 24 13.50 -1.67 -9.26
N PHE A 25 13.11 -1.54 -7.99
CA PHE A 25 12.36 -2.60 -7.30
C PHE A 25 11.00 -2.87 -7.94
N GLN A 26 10.28 -1.82 -8.35
CA GLN A 26 9.00 -1.98 -9.05
C GLN A 26 9.18 -2.68 -10.40
N ALA A 27 10.22 -2.33 -11.17
CA ALA A 27 10.54 -2.99 -12.44
C ALA A 27 10.86 -4.48 -12.23
N VAL A 28 11.66 -4.82 -11.21
CA VAL A 28 11.94 -6.21 -10.85
C VAL A 28 10.65 -6.95 -10.46
N ALA A 29 9.77 -6.33 -9.67
CA ALA A 29 8.50 -6.92 -9.27
C ALA A 29 7.58 -7.19 -10.47
N LEU A 30 7.54 -6.28 -11.46
CA LEU A 30 6.79 -6.47 -12.70
C LEU A 30 7.40 -7.57 -13.58
N LEU A 31 8.73 -7.67 -13.66
CA LEU A 31 9.41 -8.77 -14.35
C LEU A 31 9.08 -10.12 -13.72
N VAL A 32 9.03 -10.19 -12.38
CA VAL A 32 8.57 -11.40 -11.66
C VAL A 32 7.11 -11.71 -12.00
N CYS A 33 6.23 -10.71 -12.11
CA CYS A 33 4.85 -10.93 -12.55
C CYS A 33 4.78 -11.48 -13.98
N ALA A 34 5.54 -10.90 -14.91
CA ALA A 34 5.62 -11.40 -16.28
C ALA A 34 6.14 -12.83 -16.35
N HIS A 35 7.14 -13.16 -15.51
CA HIS A 35 7.63 -14.52 -15.35
C HIS A 35 6.52 -15.45 -14.84
N LEU A 36 5.81 -15.07 -13.77
CA LEU A 36 4.72 -15.87 -13.19
C LEU A 36 3.55 -16.07 -14.17
N LEU A 37 3.22 -15.08 -14.99
CA LEU A 37 2.21 -15.19 -16.04
C LEU A 37 2.66 -16.19 -17.12
N ARG A 38 3.88 -16.05 -17.61
CA ARG A 38 4.44 -16.94 -18.66
C ARG A 38 4.56 -18.38 -18.19
N TRP A 39 4.98 -18.57 -16.94
CA TRP A 39 5.28 -19.88 -16.36
C TRP A 39 4.19 -20.35 -15.39
N ARG A 40 2.96 -19.87 -15.52
CA ARG A 40 1.87 -20.14 -14.57
C ARG A 40 1.60 -21.64 -14.31
N LYS A 41 1.89 -22.50 -15.30
CA LYS A 41 1.70 -23.96 -15.22
C LYS A 41 2.89 -24.71 -14.62
N TRP A 42 3.97 -24.03 -14.25
CA TRP A 42 5.15 -24.70 -13.68
C TRP A 42 4.82 -25.31 -12.32
N PRO A 43 5.26 -26.56 -12.02
CA PRO A 43 4.83 -27.30 -10.82
C PRO A 43 4.94 -26.54 -9.48
N PRO A 44 5.97 -25.70 -9.23
CA PRO A 44 6.05 -24.90 -8.01
C PRO A 44 4.96 -23.82 -7.86
N TYR A 45 4.33 -23.42 -8.95
CA TYR A 45 3.35 -22.33 -9.01
C TYR A 45 1.91 -22.82 -9.08
N VAL A 46 1.67 -24.05 -9.54
CA VAL A 46 0.32 -24.65 -9.62
C VAL A 46 -0.34 -24.76 -8.24
N THR A 47 0.45 -24.96 -7.19
CA THR A 47 -0.06 -25.01 -5.80
C THR A 47 -0.28 -23.63 -5.19
N LYS A 48 0.18 -22.56 -5.85
CA LYS A 48 0.09 -21.17 -5.37
C LYS A 48 -1.06 -20.44 -6.05
N ASN A 49 -1.66 -19.49 -5.34
CA ASN A 49 -2.62 -18.58 -5.98
C ASN A 49 -1.88 -17.50 -6.76
N VAL A 50 -1.35 -17.85 -7.93
CA VAL A 50 -0.54 -16.97 -8.77
C VAL A 50 -1.30 -15.67 -9.11
N ASP A 51 -2.61 -15.74 -9.34
CA ASP A 51 -3.44 -14.56 -9.62
C ASP A 51 -3.43 -13.56 -8.45
N VAL A 52 -3.59 -14.04 -7.21
CA VAL A 52 -3.58 -13.17 -6.03
C VAL A 52 -2.22 -12.53 -5.83
N VAL A 53 -1.12 -13.25 -6.13
CA VAL A 53 0.23 -12.69 -6.07
C VAL A 53 0.41 -11.60 -7.12
N ILE A 54 -0.03 -11.83 -8.36
CA ILE A 54 0.06 -10.84 -9.44
C ILE A 54 -0.76 -9.60 -9.09
N ILE A 55 -2.02 -9.77 -8.67
CA ILE A 55 -2.90 -8.66 -8.28
C ILE A 55 -2.26 -7.87 -7.13
N SER A 56 -1.76 -8.56 -6.10
CA SER A 56 -1.06 -7.96 -4.97
C SER A 56 0.12 -7.09 -5.43
N THR A 57 0.95 -7.61 -6.34
CA THR A 57 2.11 -6.88 -6.85
C THR A 57 1.71 -5.66 -7.66
N PHE A 58 0.74 -5.78 -8.58
CA PHE A 58 0.24 -4.62 -9.33
C PHE A 58 -0.37 -3.56 -8.40
N SER A 59 -1.11 -3.97 -7.38
CA SER A 59 -1.65 -3.05 -6.37
C SER A 59 -0.54 -2.35 -5.58
N GLY A 60 0.53 -3.06 -5.21
CA GLY A 60 1.70 -2.45 -4.55
C GLY A 60 2.41 -1.44 -5.46
N VAL A 61 2.58 -1.76 -6.74
CA VAL A 61 3.17 -0.84 -7.74
C VAL A 61 2.30 0.42 -7.89
N LEU A 62 0.99 0.24 -8.08
CA LEU A 62 0.05 1.36 -8.23
C LEU A 62 -0.04 2.22 -6.98
N TRP A 63 0.04 1.60 -5.80
CA TRP A 63 0.08 2.32 -4.54
C TRP A 63 1.33 3.21 -4.46
N ASN A 64 2.51 2.68 -4.80
CA ASN A 64 3.76 3.47 -4.85
C ASN A 64 3.65 4.64 -5.84
N VAL A 65 3.07 4.43 -7.02
CA VAL A 65 2.80 5.51 -7.99
C VAL A 65 1.88 6.57 -7.39
N SER A 66 0.84 6.15 -6.68
CA SER A 66 -0.07 7.07 -5.98
C SER A 66 0.66 7.90 -4.92
N MET A 67 1.59 7.31 -4.18
CA MET A 67 2.36 8.00 -3.15
C MET A 67 3.36 9.01 -3.74
N ILE A 68 4.01 8.67 -4.86
CA ILE A 68 4.84 9.60 -5.62
C ILE A 68 4.03 10.82 -6.08
N ILE A 69 2.78 10.60 -6.54
CA ILE A 69 1.86 11.67 -6.91
C ILE A 69 1.48 12.51 -5.69
N SER A 70 1.06 11.88 -4.58
CA SER A 70 0.61 12.59 -3.37
C SER A 70 1.70 13.42 -2.71
N SER A 71 2.94 12.92 -2.74
CA SER A 71 4.10 13.62 -2.19
C SER A 71 4.61 14.74 -3.09
N GLY A 72 3.95 15.02 -4.23
CA GLY A 72 4.26 16.17 -5.08
C GLY A 72 5.56 16.03 -5.87
N TYR A 73 6.05 14.81 -6.12
CA TYR A 73 7.26 14.60 -6.93
C TYR A 73 7.05 14.92 -8.40
N ILE A 74 5.81 14.76 -8.88
CA ILE A 74 5.38 15.14 -10.22
C ILE A 74 4.73 16.51 -10.10
N ARG A 75 5.21 17.50 -10.84
CA ARG A 75 4.56 18.81 -10.93
C ARG A 75 3.20 18.65 -11.61
N ARG A 76 2.16 19.20 -10.98
CA ARG A 76 0.77 19.15 -11.46
C ARG A 76 0.22 20.57 -11.52
N GLU A 77 -0.75 20.79 -12.40
CA GLU A 77 -1.44 22.08 -12.51
C GLU A 77 -2.92 21.92 -12.13
N ALA A 78 -3.52 23.00 -11.64
CA ALA A 78 -4.93 23.00 -11.29
C ALA A 78 -5.79 22.65 -12.52
N GLY A 79 -6.59 21.58 -12.43
CA GLY A 79 -7.41 21.07 -13.54
C GLY A 79 -6.91 19.74 -14.13
N ASP A 80 -5.69 19.31 -13.79
CA ASP A 80 -5.21 17.98 -14.15
C ASP A 80 -5.94 16.88 -13.38
N ILE A 81 -6.12 15.71 -14.00
CA ILE A 81 -6.68 14.53 -13.29
C ILE A 81 -5.81 14.10 -12.10
N LEU A 82 -4.50 14.33 -12.19
CA LEU A 82 -3.55 14.04 -11.11
C LEU A 82 -3.62 15.06 -9.97
N ALA A 83 -4.17 16.25 -10.22
CA ALA A 83 -4.45 17.27 -9.21
C ALA A 83 -5.83 17.07 -8.55
N ALA A 84 -6.65 16.12 -9.02
CA ALA A 84 -7.92 15.81 -8.39
C ALA A 84 -7.70 15.01 -7.08
N CYS A 85 -7.86 15.67 -5.94
CA CYS A 85 -7.58 15.06 -4.63
C CYS A 85 -8.43 13.82 -4.33
N ASP A 86 -9.70 13.81 -4.76
CA ASP A 86 -10.54 12.61 -4.61
C ASP A 86 -10.01 11.42 -5.43
N PHE A 87 -9.40 11.68 -6.60
CA PHE A 87 -8.76 10.64 -7.41
C PHE A 87 -7.48 10.11 -6.75
N GLU A 88 -6.63 10.99 -6.21
CA GLU A 88 -5.41 10.62 -5.49
C GLU A 88 -5.72 9.74 -4.25
N ARG A 89 -6.72 10.14 -3.46
CA ARG A 89 -7.18 9.39 -2.28
C ARG A 89 -7.82 8.06 -2.68
N PHE A 90 -8.63 8.06 -3.73
CA PHE A 90 -9.19 6.83 -4.28
C PHE A 90 -8.09 5.85 -4.70
N LEU A 91 -7.10 6.32 -5.47
CA LEU A 91 -6.04 5.48 -6.01
C LEU A 91 -5.19 4.89 -4.87
N SER A 92 -4.70 5.72 -3.95
CA SER A 92 -3.87 5.29 -2.82
C SER A 92 -4.58 4.28 -1.92
N TRP A 93 -5.77 4.61 -1.42
CA TRP A 93 -6.47 3.72 -0.49
C TRP A 93 -6.99 2.44 -1.13
N SER A 94 -7.51 2.51 -2.36
CA SER A 94 -8.02 1.31 -3.03
C SER A 94 -6.89 0.33 -3.30
N THR A 95 -5.75 0.82 -3.80
CA THR A 95 -4.57 -0.01 -4.10
C THR A 95 -3.96 -0.59 -2.83
N LEU A 96 -3.82 0.19 -1.75
CA LEU A 96 -3.38 -0.30 -0.45
C LEU A 96 -4.32 -1.36 0.14
N CYS A 97 -5.64 -1.15 0.01
CA CYS A 97 -6.64 -2.11 0.46
C CYS A 97 -6.51 -3.44 -0.28
N VAL A 98 -6.44 -3.42 -1.62
CA VAL A 98 -6.24 -4.64 -2.42
C VAL A 98 -4.92 -5.33 -2.04
N HIS A 99 -3.85 -4.55 -1.85
CA HIS A 99 -2.55 -5.07 -1.44
C HIS A 99 -2.64 -5.77 -0.08
N THR A 100 -3.21 -5.14 0.95
CA THR A 100 -3.34 -5.71 2.29
C THR A 100 -4.29 -6.91 2.34
N VAL A 101 -5.45 -6.85 1.67
CA VAL A 101 -6.41 -7.96 1.62
C VAL A 101 -5.83 -9.19 0.89
N SER A 102 -4.97 -8.98 -0.09
CA SER A 102 -4.25 -10.08 -0.74
C SER A 102 -3.38 -10.86 0.26
N PHE A 103 -2.73 -10.18 1.22
CA PHE A 103 -2.00 -10.83 2.30
C PHE A 103 -2.93 -11.59 3.23
N PHE A 104 -4.09 -11.02 3.59
CA PHE A 104 -5.12 -11.73 4.38
C PHE A 104 -5.52 -13.05 3.73
N ILE A 105 -5.83 -13.04 2.45
CA ILE A 105 -6.25 -14.24 1.73
C ILE A 105 -5.13 -15.28 1.71
N ARG A 106 -3.88 -14.86 1.50
CA ARG A 106 -2.72 -15.77 1.49
C ARG A 106 -2.47 -16.39 2.85
N VAL A 107 -2.50 -15.59 3.92
CA VAL A 107 -2.33 -16.07 5.30
C VAL A 107 -3.47 -16.99 5.69
N TYR A 108 -4.72 -16.61 5.41
CA TYR A 108 -5.89 -17.42 5.71
C TYR A 108 -5.90 -18.75 4.95
N ARG A 109 -5.55 -18.75 3.65
CA ARG A 109 -5.42 -19.97 2.85
C ARG A 109 -4.34 -20.89 3.42
N THR A 110 -3.19 -20.32 3.77
CA THR A 110 -2.07 -21.05 4.38
C THR A 110 -2.50 -21.70 5.69
N TRP A 111 -3.17 -20.96 6.56
CA TRP A 111 -3.72 -21.47 7.81
C TRP A 111 -4.76 -22.57 7.59
N ARG A 112 -5.72 -22.37 6.68
CA ARG A 112 -6.78 -23.36 6.42
C ARG A 112 -6.19 -24.68 5.91
N ILE A 113 -5.30 -24.62 4.92
CA ILE A 113 -4.72 -25.83 4.31
C ILE A 113 -3.78 -26.53 5.28
N LEU A 114 -2.93 -25.78 5.99
CA LEU A 114 -1.81 -26.35 6.75
C LEU A 114 -2.15 -26.67 8.20
N ILE A 115 -3.09 -25.94 8.82
CA ILE A 115 -3.51 -26.17 10.21
C ILE A 115 -4.83 -26.91 10.27
N LYS A 116 -5.84 -26.48 9.50
CA LYS A 116 -7.16 -27.12 9.53
C LYS A 116 -7.26 -28.36 8.65
N HIS A 117 -6.29 -28.59 7.75
CA HIS A 117 -6.33 -29.66 6.76
C HIS A 117 -7.63 -29.68 5.94
N ASP A 118 -8.23 -28.50 5.76
CA ASP A 118 -9.47 -28.31 5.00
C ASP A 118 -9.13 -27.91 3.56
N ASP A 119 -9.57 -28.72 2.62
CA ASP A 119 -9.38 -28.54 1.18
C ASP A 119 -10.45 -27.63 0.55
N LYS A 120 -11.51 -27.28 1.28
CA LYS A 120 -12.65 -26.49 0.77
C LYS A 120 -12.39 -24.99 0.70
N MET A 121 -11.19 -24.57 0.30
CA MET A 121 -10.89 -23.15 0.08
C MET A 121 -11.78 -22.57 -1.02
N TRP A 122 -12.21 -21.32 -0.86
CA TRP A 122 -12.98 -20.63 -1.91
C TRP A 122 -12.22 -20.62 -3.23
N HIS A 123 -12.92 -20.79 -4.35
CA HIS A 123 -12.33 -20.64 -5.68
C HIS A 123 -11.70 -19.24 -5.86
N THR A 124 -10.68 -19.14 -6.70
CA THR A 124 -9.95 -17.88 -6.94
C THR A 124 -10.87 -16.72 -7.32
N GLY A 125 -11.93 -16.96 -8.09
CA GLY A 125 -12.91 -15.92 -8.43
C GLY A 125 -13.59 -15.28 -7.20
N HIS A 126 -13.95 -16.06 -6.19
CA HIS A 126 -14.53 -15.53 -4.95
C HIS A 126 -13.50 -14.76 -4.11
N GLN A 127 -12.24 -15.18 -4.15
CA GLN A 127 -11.15 -14.46 -3.48
C GLN A 127 -10.95 -13.08 -4.13
N ILE A 128 -10.95 -13.02 -5.45
CA ILE A 128 -10.86 -11.76 -6.20
C ILE A 128 -12.09 -10.88 -5.93
N LEU A 129 -13.30 -11.45 -5.97
CA LEU A 129 -14.52 -10.71 -5.68
C LEU A 129 -14.50 -10.10 -4.27
N PHE A 130 -14.03 -10.85 -3.27
CA PHE A 130 -13.86 -10.37 -1.91
C PHE A 130 -12.86 -9.20 -1.85
N MET A 131 -11.70 -9.31 -2.51
CA MET A 131 -10.73 -8.23 -2.62
C MET A 131 -11.33 -6.97 -3.26
N SER A 132 -12.01 -7.13 -4.39
CA SER A 132 -12.65 -6.04 -5.11
C SER A 132 -13.76 -5.37 -4.29
N SER A 133 -14.52 -6.14 -3.51
CA SER A 133 -15.57 -5.59 -2.66
C SER A 133 -15.01 -4.71 -1.53
N LEU A 134 -13.89 -5.12 -0.93
CA LEU A 134 -13.24 -4.34 0.13
C LEU A 134 -12.55 -3.09 -0.41
N SER A 135 -12.03 -3.13 -1.64
CA SER A 135 -11.45 -1.94 -2.28
C SER A 135 -12.48 -0.86 -2.65
N LEU A 136 -13.78 -1.16 -2.58
CA LEU A 136 -14.83 -0.14 -2.71
C LEU A 136 -15.06 0.64 -1.41
N ILE A 137 -14.58 0.17 -0.26
CA ILE A 137 -14.74 0.89 1.01
C ILE A 137 -14.12 2.30 0.93
N PRO A 138 -12.88 2.47 0.43
CA PRO A 138 -12.33 3.80 0.14
C PRO A 138 -13.19 4.66 -0.78
N VAL A 139 -13.78 4.08 -1.83
CA VAL A 139 -14.68 4.80 -2.77
C VAL A 139 -15.91 5.33 -2.04
N VAL A 140 -16.53 4.48 -1.23
CA VAL A 140 -17.70 4.88 -0.45
C VAL A 140 -17.32 5.95 0.57
N ALA A 141 -16.14 5.85 1.20
CA ALA A 141 -15.65 6.84 2.14
C ALA A 141 -15.38 8.21 1.48
N THR A 142 -14.75 8.25 0.31
CA THR A 142 -14.53 9.50 -0.43
C THR A 142 -15.83 10.09 -0.97
N TRP A 143 -16.81 9.25 -1.35
CA TRP A 143 -18.12 9.73 -1.79
C TRP A 143 -18.98 10.27 -0.63
N ALA A 144 -18.87 9.68 0.56
CA ALA A 144 -19.61 10.09 1.76
C ALA A 144 -19.10 11.41 2.36
N VAL A 145 -17.86 11.81 2.06
CA VAL A 145 -17.24 13.05 2.54
C VAL A 145 -16.89 13.92 1.32
N PRO A 146 -17.87 14.64 0.72
CA PRO A 146 -17.59 15.49 -0.43
C PRO A 146 -16.58 16.59 -0.05
N HIS A 147 -15.64 16.87 -0.97
CA HIS A 147 -14.54 17.83 -0.76
C HIS A 147 -13.52 17.38 0.32
N THR A 148 -13.03 16.14 0.21
CA THR A 148 -12.01 15.60 1.13
C THR A 148 -10.71 16.40 1.15
N GLY A 149 -10.47 17.23 0.14
CA GLY A 149 -9.35 18.15 0.11
C GLY A 149 -9.46 19.15 -1.03
N TYR A 150 -8.55 20.12 -1.02
CA TYR A 150 -8.30 21.01 -2.15
C TYR A 150 -6.85 20.82 -2.59
N PHE A 151 -6.61 21.01 -3.88
CA PHE A 151 -5.26 20.99 -4.41
C PHE A 151 -4.60 22.33 -4.13
N ASP A 152 -3.48 22.28 -3.41
CA ASP A 152 -2.60 23.42 -3.21
C ASP A 152 -1.55 23.41 -4.31
N GLU A 153 -1.67 24.32 -5.28
CA GLU A 153 -0.76 24.43 -6.41
C GLU A 153 0.62 24.95 -5.99
N ALA A 154 0.70 25.77 -4.93
CA ALA A 154 1.97 26.24 -4.39
C ALA A 154 2.74 25.09 -3.75
N ALA A 155 2.08 24.28 -2.92
CA ALA A 155 2.71 23.10 -2.32
C ALA A 155 2.78 21.90 -3.28
N ASN A 156 2.00 21.89 -4.36
CA ASN A 156 1.78 20.75 -5.26
C ASN A 156 1.34 19.48 -4.49
N THR A 157 0.42 19.64 -3.54
CA THR A 157 -0.11 18.55 -2.72
C THR A 157 -1.61 18.75 -2.45
N CYS A 158 -2.28 17.65 -2.08
CA CYS A 158 -3.67 17.69 -1.67
C CYS A 158 -3.79 17.94 -0.17
N SER A 159 -4.23 19.15 0.20
CA SER A 159 -4.48 19.53 1.58
C SER A 159 -5.87 19.09 2.02
N THR A 160 -6.01 18.66 3.28
CA THR A 160 -7.26 18.15 3.85
C THR A 160 -7.88 19.16 4.80
N THR A 161 -9.22 19.24 4.83
CA THR A 161 -9.92 19.88 5.95
C THR A 161 -9.76 19.08 7.25
N THR A 162 -10.02 19.71 8.41
CA THR A 162 -9.88 19.06 9.73
C THR A 162 -10.70 17.76 9.86
N PHE A 163 -11.89 17.71 9.24
CA PHE A 163 -12.74 16.51 9.25
C PHE A 163 -12.19 15.38 8.38
N SER A 164 -11.71 15.71 7.18
CA SER A 164 -11.05 14.73 6.30
C SER A 164 -9.75 14.18 6.89
N ALA A 165 -9.00 14.98 7.65
CA ALA A 165 -7.79 14.51 8.33
C ALA A 165 -8.09 13.38 9.34
N ILE A 166 -9.20 13.47 10.08
CA ILE A 166 -9.62 12.43 11.03
C ILE A 166 -9.97 11.13 10.30
N VAL A 167 -10.68 11.22 9.17
CA VAL A 167 -11.04 10.05 8.36
C VAL A 167 -9.79 9.39 7.80
N VAL A 168 -8.84 10.18 7.29
CA VAL A 168 -7.56 9.69 6.77
C VAL A 168 -6.78 8.96 7.86
N LEU A 169 -6.58 9.59 9.02
CA LEU A 169 -5.89 8.99 10.15
C LEU A 169 -6.58 7.71 10.65
N GLY A 170 -7.92 7.69 10.65
CA GLY A 170 -8.71 6.51 11.01
C GLY A 170 -8.47 5.34 10.05
N MET A 171 -8.44 5.61 8.75
CA MET A 171 -8.18 4.60 7.71
C MET A 171 -6.74 4.08 7.79
N ASP A 172 -5.76 4.96 8.00
CA ASP A 172 -4.36 4.58 8.14
C ASP A 172 -4.15 3.73 9.40
N ALA A 173 -4.77 4.12 10.53
CA ALA A 173 -4.74 3.35 11.77
C ALA A 173 -5.38 1.96 11.60
N LEU A 174 -6.51 1.86 10.91
CA LEU A 174 -7.14 0.58 10.59
C LEU A 174 -6.23 -0.30 9.73
N GLY A 175 -5.58 0.28 8.72
CA GLY A 175 -4.61 -0.43 7.87
C GLY A 175 -3.42 -0.96 8.68
N PHE A 176 -2.83 -0.11 9.53
CA PHE A 176 -1.72 -0.49 10.41
C PHE A 176 -2.11 -1.61 11.38
N LEU A 177 -3.27 -1.50 12.04
CA LEU A 177 -3.79 -2.53 12.93
C LEU A 177 -4.03 -3.85 12.19
N ALA A 178 -4.52 -3.79 10.95
CA ALA A 178 -4.73 -4.97 10.12
C ALA A 178 -3.41 -5.69 9.79
N ILE A 179 -2.35 -4.93 9.45
CA ILE A 179 -1.00 -5.47 9.20
C ILE A 179 -0.42 -6.08 10.48
N CYS A 180 -0.55 -5.41 11.63
CA CYS A 180 -0.10 -5.92 12.92
C CYS A 180 -0.83 -7.22 13.30
N TYR A 181 -2.14 -7.26 13.09
CA TYR A 181 -2.96 -8.44 13.32
C TYR A 181 -2.50 -9.61 12.43
N LEU A 182 -2.27 -9.37 11.13
CA LEU A 182 -1.74 -10.38 10.21
C LEU A 182 -0.39 -10.92 10.64
N TRP A 183 0.51 -10.03 11.04
CA TRP A 183 1.82 -10.42 11.54
C TRP A 183 1.70 -11.31 12.78
N PHE A 184 0.84 -10.93 13.72
CA PHE A 184 0.60 -11.71 14.94
C PHE A 184 0.00 -13.08 14.65
N VAL A 185 -1.02 -13.14 13.78
CA VAL A 185 -1.64 -14.40 13.34
C VAL A 185 -0.59 -15.29 12.68
N CYS A 186 0.24 -14.74 11.80
CA CYS A 186 1.37 -15.45 11.22
C CYS A 186 2.27 -16.01 12.32
N ALA A 187 2.85 -15.13 13.15
CA ALA A 187 3.82 -15.49 14.18
C ALA A 187 3.31 -16.55 15.17
N ARG A 188 2.01 -16.52 15.52
CA ARG A 188 1.42 -17.41 16.52
C ARG A 188 0.84 -18.69 15.92
N GLN A 189 0.00 -18.58 14.89
CA GLN A 189 -0.78 -19.71 14.38
C GLN A 189 0.02 -20.58 13.39
N LEU A 190 1.02 -20.00 12.71
CA LEU A 190 1.76 -20.70 11.66
C LEU A 190 3.19 -21.11 12.09
N LYS A 191 3.59 -20.86 13.35
CA LYS A 191 4.91 -21.20 13.92
C LYS A 191 5.33 -22.66 13.72
N TRP A 192 4.36 -23.58 13.69
CA TRP A 192 4.60 -25.03 13.68
C TRP A 192 4.52 -25.66 12.29
N VAL A 193 4.28 -24.86 11.25
CA VAL A 193 4.09 -25.35 9.89
C VAL A 193 5.44 -25.45 9.18
N ARG A 194 5.93 -26.68 8.96
CA ARG A 194 7.27 -26.95 8.42
C ARG A 194 7.30 -27.32 6.92
N LYS A 195 6.27 -27.01 6.12
CA LYS A 195 6.19 -27.44 4.70
C LYS A 195 5.94 -26.32 3.67
N GLN A 196 6.55 -26.54 2.50
CA GLN A 196 6.73 -25.71 1.29
C GLN A 196 7.56 -24.42 1.46
N PHE A 197 8.85 -24.52 1.15
CA PHE A 197 9.78 -23.42 0.81
C PHE A 197 9.91 -22.26 1.81
N ASN A 198 9.55 -22.45 3.07
CA ASN A 198 9.65 -21.40 4.09
C ASN A 198 8.83 -20.12 3.76
N GLU A 199 7.81 -20.24 2.90
CA GLU A 199 7.05 -19.08 2.40
C GLU A 199 6.37 -18.32 3.54
N TYR A 200 5.93 -19.03 4.57
CA TYR A 200 5.39 -18.45 5.79
C TYR A 200 6.41 -17.56 6.53
N GLU A 201 7.66 -17.99 6.68
CA GLU A 201 8.70 -17.17 7.31
C GLU A 201 8.99 -15.92 6.48
N THR A 202 8.97 -16.03 5.15
CA THR A 202 9.07 -14.88 4.26
C THR A 202 7.90 -13.92 4.47
N MET A 203 6.65 -14.41 4.48
CA MET A 203 5.47 -13.57 4.74
C MET A 203 5.54 -12.88 6.11
N LYS A 204 5.91 -13.62 7.16
CA LYS A 204 6.09 -13.08 8.52
C LYS A 204 7.16 -11.99 8.55
N ARG A 205 8.29 -12.19 7.87
CA ARG A 205 9.35 -11.17 7.76
C ARG A 205 8.89 -9.95 6.98
N THR A 206 8.21 -10.13 5.85
CA THR A 206 7.64 -9.01 5.08
C THR A 206 6.67 -8.18 5.93
N LEU A 207 5.75 -8.84 6.64
CA LEU A 207 4.80 -8.16 7.53
C LEU A 207 5.52 -7.49 8.72
N LEU A 208 6.59 -8.08 9.24
CA LEU A 208 7.42 -7.46 10.28
C LEU A 208 8.08 -6.19 9.77
N TYR A 209 8.72 -6.26 8.60
CA TYR A 209 9.35 -5.11 7.98
C TYR A 209 8.32 -4.02 7.73
N MET A 210 7.17 -4.32 7.10
CA MET A 210 6.09 -3.35 6.93
C MET A 210 5.63 -2.73 8.26
N THR A 211 5.47 -3.53 9.32
CA THR A 211 5.05 -3.02 10.64
C THR A 211 6.11 -2.07 11.23
N VAL A 212 7.38 -2.45 11.17
CA VAL A 212 8.49 -1.63 11.68
C VAL A 212 8.60 -0.34 10.87
N THR A 213 8.51 -0.43 9.55
CA THR A 213 8.61 0.75 8.67
C THR A 213 7.44 1.71 8.90
N LEU A 214 6.19 1.22 8.96
CA LEU A 214 5.02 2.05 9.26
C LEU A 214 5.06 2.64 10.68
N ALA A 215 5.53 1.87 11.68
CA ALA A 215 5.70 2.40 13.03
C ALA A 215 6.79 3.47 13.08
N SER A 216 7.89 3.28 12.35
CA SER A 216 8.96 4.29 12.24
C SER A 216 8.48 5.55 11.53
N TYR A 217 7.64 5.42 10.49
CA TYR A 217 6.97 6.55 9.85
C TYR A 217 6.10 7.31 10.84
N GLY A 218 5.22 6.61 11.55
CA GLY A 218 4.34 7.23 12.54
C GLY A 218 5.13 7.98 13.62
N VAL A 219 6.24 7.42 14.09
CA VAL A 219 7.12 8.12 15.06
C VAL A 219 7.77 9.34 14.43
N ILE A 220 8.34 9.25 13.23
CA ILE A 220 9.01 10.37 12.56
C ILE A 220 8.01 11.50 12.22
N VAL A 221 6.84 11.15 11.70
CA VAL A 221 5.79 12.13 11.37
C VAL A 221 5.26 12.83 12.61
N VAL A 222 5.03 12.08 13.70
CA VAL A 222 4.48 12.65 14.95
C VAL A 222 5.54 13.45 15.73
N TYR A 223 6.82 13.07 15.69
CA TYR A 223 7.88 13.70 16.51
C TYR A 223 8.80 14.69 15.78
N LEU A 224 9.05 14.52 14.47
CA LEU A 224 10.07 15.29 13.75
C LEU A 224 9.50 16.24 12.68
N LEU A 225 8.26 16.02 12.22
CA LEU A 225 7.71 16.70 11.04
C LEU A 225 6.54 17.63 11.36
N ALA A 226 6.41 18.10 12.59
CA ALA A 226 5.38 19.09 12.93
C ALA A 226 5.53 20.40 12.14
N ASP A 227 6.72 20.69 11.58
CA ASP A 227 7.05 22.01 10.99
C ASP A 227 7.78 22.00 9.61
N ASP A 228 8.06 20.86 8.95
CA ASP A 228 8.84 20.83 7.67
C ASP A 228 8.27 19.83 6.63
N LEU A 229 7.67 20.35 5.56
CA LEU A 229 6.97 19.59 4.51
C LEU A 229 7.96 18.96 3.52
N VAL A 230 9.12 19.58 3.29
CA VAL A 230 10.21 19.06 2.45
C VAL A 230 10.82 17.80 3.06
N LEU A 231 11.08 17.80 4.37
CA LEU A 231 11.55 16.61 5.07
C LEU A 231 10.47 15.51 5.06
N GLY A 232 9.19 15.88 5.15
CA GLY A 232 8.06 14.95 5.08
C GLY A 232 7.97 14.21 3.74
N ARG A 233 8.18 14.91 2.62
CA ARG A 233 8.23 14.28 1.28
C ARG A 233 9.33 13.25 1.19
N ARG A 234 10.53 13.57 1.67
CA ARG A 234 11.69 12.67 1.61
C ARG A 234 11.52 11.44 2.48
N VAL A 235 10.98 11.60 3.69
CA VAL A 235 10.71 10.47 4.61
C VAL A 235 9.59 9.58 4.09
N SER A 236 8.57 10.13 3.44
CA SER A 236 7.44 9.35 2.91
C SER A 236 7.85 8.24 1.95
N ILE A 237 8.94 8.40 1.19
CA ILE A 237 9.43 7.34 0.28
C ILE A 237 10.34 6.32 0.99
N PHE A 238 11.10 6.73 2.01
CA PHE A 238 12.00 5.81 2.73
C PHE A 238 11.25 4.88 3.69
N CYS A 239 10.07 5.31 4.15
CA CYS A 239 9.28 4.56 5.11
C CYS A 239 8.19 3.66 4.49
N GLU A 240 8.26 3.37 3.18
CA GLU A 240 7.25 2.59 2.46
C GLU A 240 7.82 1.37 1.71
#